data_AF-A0AAN5XJ33-F1
#
_entry.id   AF-A0AAN5XJ33-F1
#
_cell.length_a   1.000
_cell.length_b   1.000
_cell.length_c   1.000
_cell.angle_alpha   90.00
_cell.angle_beta   90.00
_cell.angle_gamma   90.00
#
_symmetry.space_group_name_H-M   'P 1'
#
loop_
_entity.id
_entity.type
_entity.pdbx_description
1 polymer ?
#
loop_
_entity_poly.entity_id
_entity_poly.type
_entity_poly.pdbx_seq_one_letter_code
_entity_poly.pdbx_strand_id
1 'polypeptide(L)'
;MKMIKDWQLTFTIAELCSIFSISRATYYRWKKHEKTVTNYEEKNVIEICQHHKYRYGYRRVTACLRDQFNIVMNHKKYYVSSGVRKKKKVFVLGHEPVGAKN
;
A
#
# COMPACT_ATOMS: atom_id res chain seq x y z
N MET A 1 -7.46 -17.36 10.86
CA MET A 1 -6.47 -18.46 10.66
C MET A 1 -5.25 -18.37 11.57
N LYS A 2 -5.31 -17.61 12.67
CA LYS A 2 -4.24 -17.56 13.68
C LYS A 2 -3.87 -18.96 14.19
N MET A 3 -4.87 -19.82 14.42
CA MET A 3 -4.69 -21.23 14.77
C MET A 3 -3.84 -22.05 13.78
N ILE A 4 -4.01 -21.88 12.46
CA ILE A 4 -3.16 -22.61 11.48
C ILE A 4 -1.70 -22.15 11.60
N LYS A 5 -1.48 -20.88 11.94
CA LYS A 5 -0.15 -20.30 12.12
C LYS A 5 0.55 -20.84 13.37
N ASP A 6 -0.20 -21.07 14.44
CA ASP A 6 0.33 -21.59 15.71
C ASP A 6 0.79 -23.06 15.57
N TRP A 7 0.14 -23.83 14.70
CA TRP A 7 0.39 -25.27 14.52
C TRP A 7 1.27 -25.61 13.30
N GLN A 8 1.71 -24.61 12.54
CA GLN A 8 2.51 -24.80 11.32
C GLN A 8 3.93 -25.35 11.58
N LEU A 9 4.38 -25.36 12.84
CA LEU A 9 5.67 -25.92 13.24
C LEU A 9 5.62 -27.44 13.42
N THR A 10 4.43 -27.98 13.68
CA THR A 10 4.21 -29.39 14.00
C THR A 10 3.60 -30.15 12.82
N PHE A 11 2.76 -29.50 12.02
CA PHE A 11 2.04 -30.11 10.91
C PHE A 11 2.26 -29.37 9.60
N THR A 12 2.14 -30.09 8.48
CA THR A 12 2.17 -29.46 7.16
C THR A 12 0.90 -28.62 6.94
N ILE A 13 1.01 -27.59 6.10
CA ILE A 13 -0.13 -26.74 5.75
C ILE A 13 -1.26 -27.55 5.09
N ALA A 14 -0.92 -28.62 4.35
CA ALA A 14 -1.90 -29.49 3.73
C ALA A 14 -2.73 -30.26 4.77
N GLU A 15 -2.07 -30.85 5.77
CA GLU A 15 -2.75 -31.54 6.87
C GLU A 15 -3.62 -30.59 7.68
N LEU A 16 -3.11 -29.41 8.03
CA LEU A 16 -3.90 -28.40 8.74
C LEU A 16 -5.13 -27.98 7.93
N CYS A 17 -4.97 -27.72 6.63
CA CYS A 17 -6.10 -27.42 5.75
C CYS A 17 -7.13 -28.56 5.73
N SER A 18 -6.67 -29.81 5.74
CA SER A 18 -7.54 -31.00 5.81
C SER A 18 -8.28 -31.10 7.13
N ILE A 19 -7.59 -30.91 8.25
CA ILE A 19 -8.15 -30.99 9.62
C ILE A 19 -9.22 -29.90 9.82
N PHE A 20 -8.95 -28.68 9.36
CA PHE A 20 -9.88 -27.56 9.48
C PHE A 20 -10.93 -27.51 8.37
N SER A 21 -10.94 -28.47 7.45
CA SER A 21 -11.86 -28.52 6.29
C SER A 21 -11.85 -27.22 5.45
N ILE A 22 -10.65 -26.68 5.21
CA ILE A 22 -10.45 -25.44 4.45
C ILE A 22 -9.63 -25.73 3.20
N SER A 23 -9.95 -25.09 2.07
CA SER A 23 -9.08 -25.16 0.90
C SER A 23 -7.71 -24.52 1.15
N ARG A 24 -6.65 -25.11 0.56
CA ARG A 24 -5.30 -24.51 0.55
C ARG A 24 -5.32 -23.09 -0.03
N ALA A 25 -6.20 -22.83 -1.00
CA ALA A 25 -6.37 -21.51 -1.61
C ALA A 25 -6.83 -20.46 -0.58
N THR A 26 -7.79 -20.80 0.27
CA THR A 26 -8.24 -19.90 1.36
C THR A 26 -7.09 -19.57 2.30
N TYR A 27 -6.26 -20.56 2.66
CA TYR A 27 -5.10 -20.34 3.52
C TYR A 27 -4.12 -19.35 2.91
N TYR A 28 -3.71 -19.57 1.66
CA TYR A 28 -2.76 -18.68 1.01
C TYR A 28 -3.33 -17.29 0.72
N ARG A 29 -4.64 -17.16 0.44
CA ARG A 29 -5.31 -15.86 0.34
C ARG A 29 -5.24 -15.11 1.66
N TRP A 30 -5.56 -15.76 2.77
CA TRP A 30 -5.46 -15.15 4.09
C TRP A 30 -4.01 -14.79 4.46
N LYS A 31 -3.06 -15.68 4.23
CA LYS A 31 -1.63 -15.44 4.49
C LYS A 31 -1.09 -14.27 3.67
N LYS A 32 -1.55 -14.13 2.42
CA LYS A 32 -1.22 -12.98 1.58
C LYS A 32 -1.81 -11.70 2.16
N HIS A 33 -3.06 -11.73 2.62
CA HIS A 33 -3.70 -10.59 3.29
C HIS A 33 -2.98 -10.19 4.57
N GLU A 34 -2.52 -11.13 5.39
CA GLU A 34 -1.75 -10.85 6.61
C GLU A 34 -0.45 -10.07 6.30
N LYS A 35 0.23 -10.41 5.20
CA LYS A 35 1.42 -9.67 4.74
C LYS A 35 1.08 -8.26 4.22
N THR A 36 -0.12 -8.04 3.70
CA THR A 36 -0.60 -6.71 3.30
C THR A 36 -1.21 -5.90 4.44
N VAL A 37 -1.33 -6.46 5.66
CA VAL A 37 -1.69 -5.68 6.85
C VAL A 37 -0.48 -4.82 7.22
N THR A 38 -0.37 -3.70 6.52
CA THR A 38 0.46 -2.53 6.78
C THR A 38 1.96 -2.74 6.73
N ASN A 39 2.53 -2.48 5.55
CA ASN A 39 3.95 -2.17 5.44
C ASN A 39 4.23 -0.96 6.36
N TYR A 40 5.30 -1.01 7.17
CA TYR A 40 5.66 0.10 8.08
C TYR A 40 5.68 1.45 7.35
N GLU A 41 6.20 1.44 6.11
CA GLU A 41 6.23 2.60 5.24
C GLU A 41 4.83 3.10 4.83
N GLU A 42 3.86 2.19 4.60
CA GLU A 42 2.48 2.55 4.24
C GLU A 42 1.78 3.28 5.39
N LYS A 43 1.99 2.80 6.62
CA LYS A 43 1.47 3.47 7.82
C LYS A 43 1.99 4.90 7.93
N ASN A 44 3.30 5.08 7.81
CA ASN A 44 3.92 6.41 7.91
C ASN A 44 3.43 7.35 6.80
N VAL A 45 3.25 6.84 5.57
CA VAL A 45 2.66 7.64 4.46
C VAL A 45 1.25 8.11 4.84
N ILE A 46 0.40 7.20 5.31
CA ILE A 46 -0.99 7.51 5.65
C ILE A 46 -1.03 8.52 6.81
N GLU A 47 -0.20 8.34 7.83
CA GLU A 47 -0.11 9.23 8.98
C GLU A 47 0.31 10.65 8.58
N ILE A 48 1.39 10.79 7.80
CA ILE A 48 1.83 12.11 7.28
C ILE A 48 0.72 12.74 6.43
N CYS A 49 0.07 11.96 5.55
CA CYS A 49 -1.03 12.45 4.75
C CYS A 49 -2.20 12.94 5.61
N GLN A 50 -2.60 12.20 6.65
CA GLN A 50 -3.68 12.56 7.56
C GLN A 50 -3.33 13.79 8.41
N HIS A 51 -2.12 13.82 8.97
CA HIS A 51 -1.59 14.93 9.76
C HIS A 51 -1.66 16.26 8.98
N HIS A 52 -1.30 16.23 7.70
CA HIS A 52 -1.36 17.41 6.83
C HIS A 52 -2.68 17.57 6.06
N LYS A 53 -3.75 16.87 6.48
CA LYS A 53 -5.09 16.92 5.86
C LYS A 53 -5.05 16.73 4.34
N TYR A 54 -4.19 15.84 3.86
CA TYR A 54 -3.94 15.53 2.45
C TYR A 54 -3.52 16.73 1.58
N ARG A 55 -3.11 17.86 2.18
CA ARG A 55 -2.61 19.04 1.44
C ARG A 55 -1.22 18.80 0.87
N TYR A 56 -0.46 17.89 1.45
CA TYR A 56 0.87 17.53 0.98
C TYR A 56 0.78 16.52 -0.16
N GLY A 57 1.35 16.87 -1.31
CA GLY A 57 1.55 15.94 -2.42
C GLY A 57 2.82 15.11 -2.25
N TYR A 58 3.04 14.18 -3.20
CA TYR A 58 4.16 13.23 -3.22
C TYR A 58 5.50 13.83 -2.79
N ARG A 59 5.88 14.99 -3.33
CA ARG A 59 7.16 15.64 -3.04
C ARG A 59 7.33 15.95 -1.55
N ARG A 60 6.31 16.53 -0.92
CA ARG A 60 6.36 16.92 0.50
C ARG A 60 6.29 15.70 1.41
N VAL A 61 5.42 14.74 1.09
CA VAL A 61 5.32 13.50 1.88
C VAL A 61 6.65 12.71 1.82
N THR A 62 7.29 12.63 0.66
CA THR A 62 8.59 11.96 0.52
C THR A 62 9.70 12.67 1.28
N ALA A 63 9.67 14.00 1.35
CA ALA A 63 10.61 14.76 2.16
C ALA A 63 10.43 14.44 3.67
N CYS A 64 9.20 14.45 4.17
CA CYS A 64 8.88 14.07 5.55
C CYS A 64 9.29 12.62 5.85
N LEU A 65 9.06 11.68 4.92
CA LEU A 65 9.45 10.27 5.09
C LEU A 65 10.96 10.08 5.19
N ARG A 66 11.74 10.83 4.41
CA ARG A 66 13.20 10.78 4.47
C ARG A 66 13.73 11.40 5.75
N ASP A 67 13.18 12.55 6.14
CA ASP A 67 13.63 13.30 7.31
C ASP A 67 13.32 12.57 8.63
N GLN A 68 12.09 12.07 8.78
CA GLN A 68 11.62 11.49 10.05
C GLN A 68 11.92 10.00 10.19
N PHE A 69 11.93 9.26 9.08
CA PHE A 69 11.98 7.79 9.09
C PHE A 69 13.12 7.21 8.27
N ASN A 70 13.91 8.04 7.57
CA ASN A 70 14.94 7.62 6.62
C ASN A 70 14.42 6.66 5.53
N ILE A 71 13.16 6.79 5.14
CA ILE A 71 12.51 5.93 4.13
C ILE A 71 12.60 6.58 2.74
N VAL A 72 13.16 5.86 1.78
CA VAL A 72 13.13 6.26 0.37
C VAL A 72 12.03 5.52 -0.36
N MET A 73 10.95 6.26 -0.69
CA MET A 73 9.78 5.68 -1.35
C MET A 73 9.68 6.03 -2.84
N ASN A 74 9.42 5.01 -3.65
CA ASN A 74 9.07 5.19 -5.06
C ASN A 74 7.69 5.86 -5.21
N HIS A 75 7.55 6.77 -6.18
CA HIS A 75 6.30 7.45 -6.49
C HIS A 75 5.11 6.51 -6.73
N LYS A 76 5.32 5.36 -7.40
CA LYS A 76 4.25 4.36 -7.60
C LYS A 76 3.73 3.82 -6.27
N LYS A 77 4.65 3.47 -5.37
CA LYS A 77 4.33 2.94 -4.04
C LYS A 77 3.57 3.99 -3.23
N TYR A 78 4.05 5.24 -3.21
CA TYR A 78 3.34 6.36 -2.58
C TYR A 78 1.88 6.48 -3.04
N TYR A 79 1.58 6.41 -4.34
CA TYR A 79 0.20 6.56 -4.81
C TYR A 79 -0.70 5.40 -4.39
N VAL A 80 -0.15 4.18 -4.30
CA VAL A 80 -0.88 3.01 -3.79
C VAL A 80 -1.13 3.16 -2.29
N SER A 81 -0.12 3.60 -1.53
CA SER A 81 -0.16 3.72 -0.07
C SER A 81 -0.98 4.90 0.44
N SER A 82 -0.89 6.07 -0.20
CA SER A 82 -1.51 7.32 0.26
C SER A 82 -3.02 7.42 -0.02
N GLY A 83 -3.56 6.56 -0.88
CA GLY A 83 -4.94 6.67 -1.35
C GLY A 83 -5.24 7.93 -2.18
N VAL A 84 -4.22 8.75 -2.49
CA VAL A 84 -4.37 9.98 -3.26
C VAL A 84 -4.58 9.63 -4.73
N ARG A 85 -5.77 9.91 -5.26
CA ARG A 85 -6.06 9.73 -6.69
C ARG A 85 -5.21 10.69 -7.52
N LYS A 86 -4.58 10.17 -8.57
CA LYS A 86 -3.92 11.01 -9.58
C LYS A 86 -4.98 11.92 -10.22
N LYS A 87 -4.69 13.23 -10.31
CA LYS A 87 -5.52 14.16 -11.07
C LYS A 87 -5.56 13.67 -12.53
N LYS A 88 -6.76 13.38 -13.05
CA LYS A 88 -6.95 13.01 -14.46
C LYS A 88 -6.58 14.23 -15.31
N LYS A 89 -5.71 14.07 -16.31
CA LYS A 89 -5.51 15.11 -17.33
C LYS A 89 -6.80 15.22 -18.12
N VAL A 90 -7.46 16.37 -18.04
CA VAL A 90 -8.59 16.70 -18.91
C VAL A 90 -7.97 17.22 -20.20
N PHE A 91 -8.03 16.41 -21.26
CA PHE A 91 -7.76 16.90 -22.61
C PHE A 91 -9.05 17.52 -23.09
N VAL A 92 -9.10 18.84 -23.16
CA VAL A 92 -10.22 19.53 -23.83
C VAL A 92 -9.99 19.30 -25.32
N LEU A 93 -10.91 18.61 -26.00
CA LEU A 93 -10.86 18.44 -27.45
C LEU A 93 -10.77 19.83 -28.09
N GLY A 94 -9.67 20.11 -28.80
CA GLY A 94 -9.55 21.27 -29.68
C GLY A 94 -8.76 22.48 -29.19
N HIS A 95 -8.12 22.47 -28.02
CA HIS A 95 -7.14 23.51 -27.66
C HIS A 95 -5.74 22.92 -27.45
N GLU A 96 -4.82 23.32 -28.34
CA GLU A 96 -3.37 23.19 -28.11
C GLU A 96 -3.03 23.75 -26.72
N PRO A 97 -2.21 23.06 -25.92
CA PRO A 97 -1.83 23.56 -24.62
C PRO A 97 -1.08 24.87 -24.80
N VAL A 98 -1.64 25.97 -24.30
CA VAL A 98 -0.96 27.26 -24.24
C VAL A 98 0.20 27.13 -23.25
N GLY A 99 1.35 26.68 -23.76
CA GLY A 99 2.62 26.82 -23.06
C GLY A 99 2.90 28.30 -22.88
N ALA A 100 3.32 28.69 -21.69
CA ALA A 100 3.81 30.04 -21.45
C ALA A 100 4.94 30.33 -22.45
N LYS A 101 4.75 31.36 -23.28
CA LYS A 101 5.81 31.89 -24.13
C LYS A 101 6.83 32.53 -23.19
N ASN A 102 8.06 32.03 -23.24
CA ASN A 102 9.22 32.68 -22.63
C ASN A 102 9.53 33.98 -23.37
#